data_AF-A0A7H4MV39-F1
#
_entry.id   AF-A0A7H4MV39-F1
#
_cell.length_a   1.000
_cell.length_b   1.000
_cell.length_c   1.000
_cell.angle_alpha   90.00
_cell.angle_beta   90.00
_cell.angle_gamma   90.00
#
_symmetry.space_group_name_H-M   'P 1'
#
loop_
_entity.id
_entity.type
_entity.pdbx_description
1 polymer ?
#
loop_
_entity_poly.entity_id
_entity_poly.type
_entity_poly.pdbx_seq_one_letter_code
_entity_poly.pdbx_strand_id
1 'polypeptide(L)'
;MATVIIFIIVGVMMIFGIFKGAQPAGWSNWVVDDAPFAGGFAAMIGVAMIVGFSFQGTELIGIAAGESENPEKNIPRAVRQVFWRILLFYVFAILIISLIIPYTDPSLLRNDVKDISVSPFTLVFQHAGLLSAAAIMNAVILTAVLSAGNSGMYASTRMLYTLACDGKAPRIFSKLSKGGVPRNALYATTVIAGLCFLSSMFGNQTVYLWLLNTSGMTGFIAWLGIAISHYRFRRGYVLQGNDLNDLPYRSGFFPLGPIFAFVLCLIITLGQNYEAFLKDTIDWAAWRQPISAFRCSW
;
A
#
# COMPACT_ATOMS: atom_id res chain seq x y z
N MET A 1 -14.04 -7.31 5.77
CA MET A 1 -15.04 -6.39 5.19
C MET A 1 -16.13 -6.06 6.20
N ALA A 2 -16.72 -7.07 6.85
CA ALA A 2 -17.71 -6.88 7.92
C ALA A 2 -17.29 -5.84 8.98
N THR A 3 -16.02 -5.88 9.44
CA THR A 3 -15.51 -4.91 10.43
C THR A 3 -15.58 -3.46 9.96
N VAL A 4 -15.31 -3.19 8.67
CA VAL A 4 -15.36 -1.82 8.13
C VAL A 4 -16.80 -1.35 7.98
N ILE A 5 -17.72 -2.26 7.63
CA ILE A 5 -19.16 -1.94 7.60
C ILE A 5 -19.65 -1.60 9.01
N ILE A 6 -19.29 -2.40 10.01
CA ILE A 6 -19.63 -2.16 11.41
C ILE A 6 -19.03 -0.83 11.88
N PHE A 7 -17.77 -0.56 11.52
CA PHE A 7 -17.12 0.72 11.80
C PHE A 7 -17.88 1.91 11.20
N ILE A 8 -18.29 1.82 9.93
CA ILE A 8 -19.07 2.88 9.27
C ILE A 8 -20.40 3.10 9.99
N ILE A 9 -21.11 2.02 10.36
CA ILE A 9 -22.38 2.12 11.08
C ILE A 9 -22.17 2.79 12.45
N VAL A 10 -21.16 2.38 13.22
CA VAL A 10 -20.86 2.98 14.53
C VAL A 10 -20.45 4.44 14.39
N GLY A 11 -19.58 4.77 13.45
CA GLY A 11 -19.17 6.15 13.20
C GLY A 11 -20.32 7.06 12.79
N VAL A 12 -21.24 6.58 11.94
CA VAL A 12 -22.46 7.32 11.59
C VAL A 12 -23.34 7.53 12.82
N MET A 13 -23.54 6.51 13.66
CA MET A 13 -24.30 6.65 14.92
C MET A 13 -23.65 7.66 15.89
N MET A 14 -22.32 7.76 15.91
CA MET A 14 -21.61 8.79 16.69
C MET A 14 -21.83 10.19 16.14
N ILE A 15 -21.80 10.38 14.82
CA ILE A 15 -22.05 11.67 14.18
C ILE A 15 -23.48 12.17 14.46
N PHE A 16 -24.47 11.26 14.50
CA PHE A 16 -25.85 11.60 14.87
C PHE A 16 -26.06 11.80 16.38
N GLY A 17 -25.00 11.74 17.20
CA GLY A 17 -25.05 12.07 18.63
C GLY A 17 -25.72 11.01 19.52
N ILE A 18 -25.87 9.77 19.02
CA ILE A 18 -26.47 8.67 19.81
C ILE A 18 -25.55 8.27 20.96
N PHE A 19 -24.23 8.43 20.80
CA PHE A 19 -23.23 8.24 21.85
C PHE A 19 -22.88 9.58 22.52
N LYS A 20 -23.24 9.72 23.80
CA LYS A 20 -23.12 10.95 24.62
C LYS A 20 -21.70 11.40 25.01
N GLY A 21 -20.65 10.91 24.34
CA GLY A 21 -19.25 11.10 24.77
C GLY A 21 -18.37 12.01 23.91
N ALA A 22 -18.75 12.31 22.67
CA ALA A 22 -17.89 13.06 21.75
C ALA A 22 -18.30 14.55 21.71
N GLN A 23 -17.35 15.44 22.03
CA GLN A 23 -17.29 16.85 21.58
C GLN A 23 -17.82 16.98 20.14
N PRO A 24 -18.41 18.11 19.69
CA PRO A 24 -19.31 18.15 18.54
C PRO A 24 -18.70 17.47 17.31
N ALA A 25 -19.08 16.20 17.11
CA ALA A 25 -18.69 15.40 15.97
C ALA A 25 -19.55 15.85 14.79
N GLY A 26 -18.92 16.10 13.65
CA GLY A 26 -19.59 16.63 12.47
C GLY A 26 -18.71 17.56 11.66
N TRP A 27 -19.37 18.36 10.83
CA TRP A 27 -18.72 19.27 9.87
C TRP A 27 -17.92 20.40 10.52
N SER A 28 -18.09 20.62 11.83
CA SER A 28 -17.28 21.56 12.61
C SER A 28 -15.79 21.26 12.51
N ASN A 29 -15.39 19.98 12.48
CA ASN A 29 -13.98 19.58 12.38
C ASN A 29 -13.31 19.92 11.04
N TRP A 30 -14.10 20.19 10.00
CA TRP A 30 -13.62 20.58 8.67
C TRP A 30 -13.40 22.09 8.53
N VAL A 31 -13.74 22.87 9.56
CA VAL A 31 -13.63 24.34 9.59
C VAL A 31 -12.68 24.81 10.70
N VAL A 32 -12.02 23.88 11.41
CA VAL A 32 -11.03 24.21 12.43
C VAL A 32 -9.72 24.62 11.76
N ASP A 33 -9.20 25.80 12.11
CA ASP A 33 -7.87 26.30 11.74
C ASP A 33 -7.56 26.24 10.22
N ASP A 34 -6.56 25.45 9.79
CA ASP A 34 -6.13 25.31 8.38
C ASP A 34 -6.86 24.17 7.63
N ALA A 35 -7.92 23.59 8.20
CA ALA A 35 -8.72 22.56 7.55
C ALA A 35 -9.44 23.10 6.30
N PRO A 36 -9.66 22.29 5.25
CA PRO A 36 -9.37 20.85 5.14
C PRO A 36 -7.97 20.52 4.58
N PHE A 37 -7.14 21.51 4.25
CA PHE A 37 -5.82 21.31 3.62
C PHE A 37 -4.67 21.80 4.52
N ALA A 38 -4.63 21.33 5.76
CA ALA A 38 -3.56 21.65 6.70
C ALA A 38 -2.19 21.23 6.13
N GLY A 39 -1.24 22.17 6.07
CA GLY A 39 0.08 21.97 5.46
C GLY A 39 0.16 22.23 3.94
N GLY A 40 -0.93 22.70 3.32
CA GLY A 40 -0.96 23.18 1.94
C GLY A 40 -0.72 22.10 0.87
N PHE A 41 -0.37 22.55 -0.34
CA PHE A 41 -0.24 21.67 -1.52
C PHE A 41 0.88 20.61 -1.35
N ALA A 42 1.97 20.96 -0.67
CA ALA A 42 3.07 20.03 -0.41
C ALA A 42 2.65 18.87 0.51
N ALA A 43 1.89 19.15 1.57
CA ALA A 43 1.34 18.10 2.44
C ALA A 43 0.37 17.19 1.68
N MET A 44 -0.46 17.75 0.79
CA MET A 44 -1.37 16.96 -0.06
C MET A 44 -0.60 15.98 -0.96
N ILE A 45 0.53 16.40 -1.54
CA ILE A 45 1.40 15.50 -2.31
C ILE A 45 2.00 14.41 -1.41
N GLY A 46 2.50 14.77 -0.22
CA GLY A 46 3.06 13.82 0.74
C GLY A 46 2.05 12.75 1.17
N VAL A 47 0.82 13.15 1.49
CA VAL A 47 -0.27 12.22 1.84
C VAL A 47 -0.63 11.35 0.64
N ALA A 48 -0.71 11.90 -0.58
CA ALA A 48 -0.96 11.12 -1.79
C ALA A 48 0.10 10.03 -2.02
N MET A 49 1.37 10.30 -1.69
CA MET A 49 2.45 9.31 -1.77
C MET A 49 2.26 8.17 -0.76
N ILE A 50 1.96 8.48 0.50
CA ILE A 50 1.70 7.49 1.56
C ILE A 50 0.48 6.62 1.21
N VAL A 51 -0.57 7.25 0.70
CA VAL A 51 -1.78 6.57 0.24
C VAL A 51 -1.46 5.66 -0.95
N GLY A 52 -0.64 6.12 -1.90
CA GLY A 52 -0.18 5.32 -3.04
C GLY A 52 0.56 4.05 -2.58
N PHE A 53 1.48 4.18 -1.63
CA PHE A 53 2.16 3.04 -1.01
C PHE A 53 1.17 2.07 -0.33
N SER A 54 0.14 2.60 0.34
CA SER A 54 -0.90 1.78 0.99
C SER A 54 -1.75 0.96 0.01
N PHE A 55 -1.76 1.31 -1.27
CA PHE A 55 -2.43 0.56 -2.34
C PHE A 55 -1.52 -0.40 -3.12
N GLN A 56 -0.26 -0.54 -2.71
CA GLN A 56 0.63 -1.57 -3.22
C GLN A 56 0.06 -2.97 -2.96
N GLY A 57 0.24 -3.90 -3.91
CA GLY A 57 -0.28 -5.25 -3.83
C GLY A 57 -1.58 -5.49 -4.62
N THR A 58 -2.16 -4.46 -5.22
CA THR A 58 -3.28 -4.64 -6.19
C THR A 58 -2.84 -5.40 -7.44
N GLU A 59 -1.55 -5.37 -7.76
CA GLU A 59 -0.92 -6.19 -8.81
C GLU A 59 -1.01 -7.70 -8.55
N LEU A 60 -1.30 -8.13 -7.31
CA LEU A 60 -1.48 -9.54 -6.97
C LEU A 60 -2.62 -10.18 -7.76
N ILE A 61 -3.64 -9.40 -8.15
CA ILE A 61 -4.72 -9.87 -9.03
C ILE A 61 -4.14 -10.33 -10.38
N GLY A 62 -3.11 -9.64 -10.88
CA GLY A 62 -2.40 -10.00 -12.11
C GLY A 62 -1.50 -11.23 -11.95
N ILE A 63 -0.91 -11.45 -10.78
CA ILE A 63 -0.15 -12.68 -10.50
C ILE A 63 -1.10 -13.87 -10.39
N ALA A 64 -2.19 -13.72 -9.64
CA ALA A 64 -3.21 -14.75 -9.46
C ALA A 64 -4.00 -15.04 -10.76
N ALA A 65 -3.98 -14.11 -11.72
CA ALA A 65 -4.58 -14.30 -13.04
C ALA A 65 -4.11 -15.57 -13.74
N GLY A 66 -2.80 -15.86 -13.65
CA GLY A 66 -2.19 -17.02 -14.32
C GLY A 66 -2.62 -18.37 -13.73
N GLU A 67 -3.23 -18.36 -12.54
CA GLU A 67 -3.70 -19.55 -11.82
C GLU A 67 -5.22 -19.60 -11.68
N SER A 68 -5.96 -18.64 -12.26
CA SER A 68 -7.42 -18.60 -12.16
C SER A 68 -8.07 -19.57 -13.14
N GLU A 69 -9.09 -20.31 -12.70
CA GLU A 69 -9.86 -21.24 -13.56
C GLU A 69 -10.61 -20.55 -14.71
N ASN A 70 -10.91 -19.24 -14.59
CA ASN A 70 -11.61 -18.46 -15.62
C ASN A 70 -11.15 -16.99 -15.62
N PRO A 71 -9.92 -16.70 -16.08
CA PRO A 71 -9.32 -15.38 -15.95
C PRO A 71 -10.13 -14.29 -16.68
N GLU A 72 -10.70 -14.60 -17.85
CA GLU A 72 -11.48 -13.66 -18.67
C GLU A 72 -12.72 -13.09 -17.95
N LYS A 73 -13.33 -13.86 -17.05
CA LYS A 73 -14.51 -13.43 -16.28
C LYS A 73 -14.14 -13.00 -14.86
N ASN A 74 -13.25 -13.74 -14.21
CA ASN A 74 -12.91 -13.53 -12.80
C ASN A 74 -12.05 -12.29 -12.59
N ILE A 75 -11.09 -12.01 -13.47
CA ILE A 75 -10.20 -10.85 -13.32
C ILE A 75 -10.99 -9.54 -13.49
N PRO A 76 -11.80 -9.34 -14.54
CA PRO A 76 -12.54 -8.09 -14.69
C PRO A 76 -13.56 -7.85 -13.56
N ARG A 77 -14.11 -8.93 -12.98
CA ARG A 77 -14.99 -8.85 -11.80
C ARG A 77 -14.19 -8.46 -10.55
N ALA A 78 -13.06 -9.12 -10.29
CA ALA A 78 -12.20 -8.83 -9.16
C ALA A 78 -11.68 -7.39 -9.19
N VAL A 79 -11.21 -6.91 -10.34
CA VAL A 79 -10.73 -5.52 -10.52
C VAL A 79 -11.83 -4.51 -10.19
N ARG A 80 -13.04 -4.69 -10.74
CA ARG A 80 -14.19 -3.81 -10.44
C ARG A 80 -14.58 -3.85 -8.97
N GLN A 81 -14.59 -5.04 -8.37
CA GLN A 81 -14.93 -5.20 -6.97
C GLN A 81 -13.89 -4.53 -6.06
N VAL A 82 -12.60 -4.68 -6.34
CA VAL A 82 -11.52 -4.03 -5.58
C VAL A 82 -11.61 -2.52 -5.70
N PHE A 83 -11.85 -1.97 -6.89
CA PHE A 83 -12.03 -0.53 -7.10
C PHE A 83 -13.16 0.04 -6.25
N TRP A 84 -14.37 -0.52 -6.37
CA TRP A 84 -15.54 -0.05 -5.59
C TRP A 84 -15.35 -0.28 -4.09
N ARG A 85 -14.69 -1.36 -3.70
CA ARG A 85 -14.38 -1.66 -2.30
C ARG A 85 -13.41 -0.64 -1.71
N ILE A 86 -12.36 -0.27 -2.43
CA ILE A 86 -11.43 0.78 -1.99
C ILE A 86 -12.17 2.11 -1.90
N LEU A 87 -12.85 2.51 -2.99
CA LEU A 87 -13.55 3.79 -3.05
C LEU A 87 -14.57 3.94 -1.91
N LEU A 88 -15.45 2.96 -1.73
CA LEU A 88 -16.48 3.07 -0.70
C LEU A 88 -15.89 2.91 0.70
N PHE A 89 -15.23 1.81 1.00
CA PHE A 89 -14.87 1.54 2.40
C PHE A 89 -13.76 2.45 2.93
N TYR A 90 -12.77 2.82 2.12
CA TYR A 90 -11.69 3.68 2.60
C TYR A 90 -12.11 5.13 2.66
N VAL A 91 -12.76 5.67 1.62
CA VAL A 91 -13.17 7.09 1.62
C VAL A 91 -14.22 7.35 2.70
N PHE A 92 -15.23 6.48 2.84
CA PHE A 92 -16.23 6.65 3.90
C PHE A 92 -15.62 6.50 5.30
N ALA A 93 -14.71 5.54 5.50
CA ALA A 93 -14.07 5.38 6.80
C ALA A 93 -13.22 6.61 7.18
N ILE A 94 -12.41 7.12 6.25
CA ILE A 94 -11.58 8.31 6.48
C ILE A 94 -12.47 9.54 6.70
N LEU A 95 -13.56 9.68 5.93
CA LEU A 95 -14.53 10.76 6.13
C LEU A 95 -15.12 10.72 7.54
N ILE A 96 -15.55 9.55 8.00
CA ILE A 96 -16.08 9.36 9.36
C ILE A 96 -15.03 9.71 10.42
N ILE A 97 -13.79 9.22 10.28
CA ILE A 97 -12.70 9.56 11.20
C ILE A 97 -12.48 11.08 11.23
N SER A 98 -12.44 11.73 10.05
CA SER A 98 -12.22 13.18 9.94
C SER A 98 -13.37 14.03 10.53
N LEU A 99 -14.59 13.50 10.57
CA LEU A 99 -15.74 14.17 11.18
C LEU A 99 -15.78 13.96 12.69
N ILE A 100 -15.18 12.90 13.22
CA ILE A 100 -15.21 12.55 14.65
C ILE A 100 -13.98 13.08 15.39
N ILE A 101 -12.79 12.99 14.79
CA ILE A 101 -11.52 13.34 15.44
C ILE A 101 -10.95 14.59 14.76
N PRO A 102 -10.74 15.70 15.50
CA PRO A 102 -10.10 16.89 14.95
C PRO A 102 -8.65 16.57 14.57
N TYR A 103 -8.16 17.15 13.47
CA TYR A 103 -6.79 16.89 13.00
C TYR A 103 -5.71 17.37 13.97
N THR A 104 -6.07 18.26 14.92
CA THR A 104 -5.22 18.80 15.97
C THR A 104 -5.07 17.87 17.18
N ASP A 105 -5.74 16.71 17.21
CA ASP A 105 -5.67 15.77 18.33
C ASP A 105 -4.22 15.24 18.50
N PRO A 106 -3.58 15.41 19.68
CA PRO A 106 -2.24 14.91 19.95
C PRO A 106 -2.09 13.39 19.76
N SER A 107 -3.20 12.64 19.88
CA SER A 107 -3.25 11.19 19.70
C SER A 107 -3.08 10.77 18.24
N LEU A 108 -3.38 11.65 17.27
CA LEU A 108 -3.07 11.47 15.85
C LEU A 108 -1.62 11.88 15.51
N LEU A 109 -1.04 12.79 16.30
CA LEU A 109 0.30 13.35 16.08
C LEU A 109 1.43 12.50 16.68
N ARG A 110 1.09 11.50 17.52
CA ARG A 110 2.03 10.48 18.00
C ARG A 110 2.42 9.51 16.87
N ASN A 111 3.25 10.00 15.95
CA ASN A 111 3.90 9.23 14.89
C ASN A 111 5.10 8.42 15.41
N ASP A 112 5.00 7.82 16.59
CA ASP A 112 6.04 6.91 17.06
C ASP A 112 5.82 5.53 16.43
N VAL A 113 6.77 5.12 15.57
CA VAL A 113 6.83 3.82 14.88
C VAL A 113 6.75 2.62 15.85
N LYS A 114 6.88 2.86 17.17
CA LYS A 114 6.76 1.87 18.24
C LYS A 114 5.33 1.63 18.71
N ASP A 115 4.40 2.55 18.48
CA ASP A 115 3.01 2.43 18.89
C ASP A 115 2.13 1.95 17.72
N ILE A 116 2.17 0.63 17.49
CA ILE A 116 1.11 -0.11 16.79
C ILE A 116 -0.25 0.09 17.53
N SER A 117 -0.22 0.65 18.74
CA SER A 117 -1.27 0.80 19.75
C SER A 117 -2.37 1.82 19.44
N VAL A 118 -2.17 2.77 18.52
CA VAL A 118 -3.12 3.88 18.32
C VAL A 118 -3.50 4.04 16.84
N SER A 119 -4.21 3.06 16.31
CA SER A 119 -4.85 3.21 15.00
C SER A 119 -5.96 4.26 15.06
N PRO A 120 -6.10 5.17 14.07
CA PRO A 120 -7.24 6.10 14.02
C PRO A 120 -8.60 5.39 14.11
N PHE A 121 -8.68 4.14 13.63
CA PHE A 121 -9.87 3.31 13.75
C PHE A 121 -10.16 2.87 15.19
N THR A 122 -9.13 2.61 16.01
CA THR A 122 -9.30 2.21 17.41
C THR A 122 -9.59 3.43 18.28
N LEU A 123 -9.01 4.59 17.94
CA LEU A 123 -9.30 5.88 18.58
C LEU A 123 -10.78 6.25 18.51
N VAL A 124 -11.43 6.08 17.35
CA VAL A 124 -12.88 6.35 17.22
C VAL A 124 -13.69 5.53 18.23
N PHE A 125 -13.39 4.25 18.41
CA PHE A 125 -14.09 3.41 19.40
C PHE A 125 -13.73 3.77 20.85
N GLN A 126 -12.49 4.20 21.12
CA GLN A 126 -12.10 4.70 22.44
C GLN A 126 -12.86 5.98 22.80
N HIS A 127 -12.96 6.95 21.87
CA HIS A 127 -13.74 8.18 22.05
C HIS A 127 -15.25 7.90 22.16
N ALA A 128 -15.74 6.82 21.56
CA ALA A 128 -17.12 6.35 21.73
C ALA A 128 -17.41 5.76 23.12
N GLY A 129 -16.40 5.55 23.97
CA GLY A 129 -16.52 4.81 25.23
C GLY A 129 -16.66 3.30 25.05
N LEU A 130 -16.43 2.77 23.84
CA LEU A 130 -16.54 1.35 23.49
C LEU A 130 -15.18 0.66 23.55
N LEU A 131 -14.58 0.61 24.74
CA LEU A 131 -13.26 -0.01 24.98
C LEU A 131 -13.18 -1.46 24.47
N SER A 132 -14.25 -2.26 24.65
CA SER A 132 -14.33 -3.63 24.12
C SER A 132 -14.29 -3.67 22.59
N ALA A 133 -14.87 -2.68 21.90
CA ALA A 133 -14.84 -2.60 20.44
C ALA A 133 -13.44 -2.20 19.93
N ALA A 134 -12.72 -1.36 20.66
CA ALA A 134 -11.32 -1.02 20.33
C ALA A 134 -10.40 -2.25 20.37
N ALA A 135 -10.57 -3.14 21.36
CA ALA A 135 -9.81 -4.39 21.46
C ALA A 135 -10.10 -5.35 20.28
N ILE A 136 -11.37 -5.48 19.89
CA ILE A 136 -11.77 -6.27 18.72
C ILE A 136 -11.15 -5.69 17.45
N MET A 137 -11.15 -4.36 17.31
CA MET A 137 -10.56 -3.70 16.14
C MET A 137 -9.05 -3.97 16.05
N ASN A 138 -8.32 -3.91 17.17
CA ASN A 138 -6.90 -4.29 17.21
C ASN A 138 -6.68 -5.75 16.75
N ALA A 139 -7.49 -6.70 17.22
CA ALA A 139 -7.39 -8.10 16.78
C ALA A 139 -7.66 -8.26 15.27
N VAL A 140 -8.61 -7.50 14.73
CA VAL A 140 -8.89 -7.49 13.28
C VAL A 140 -7.72 -6.91 12.49
N ILE A 141 -7.11 -5.81 12.96
CA ILE A 141 -5.94 -5.20 12.33
C ILE A 141 -4.78 -6.20 12.28
N LEU A 142 -4.48 -6.86 13.39
CA LEU A 142 -3.43 -7.89 13.45
C LEU A 142 -3.70 -9.04 12.47
N THR A 143 -4.94 -9.51 12.41
CA THR A 143 -5.34 -10.57 11.47
C THR A 143 -5.20 -10.11 10.01
N ALA A 144 -5.55 -8.84 9.71
CA ALA A 144 -5.41 -8.26 8.39
C ALA A 144 -3.95 -8.13 7.97
N VAL A 145 -3.06 -7.70 8.88
CA VAL A 145 -1.61 -7.61 8.64
C VAL A 145 -1.02 -9.00 8.36
N LEU A 146 -1.38 -10.01 9.14
CA LEU A 146 -0.95 -11.40 8.91
C LEU A 146 -1.43 -11.93 7.54
N SER A 147 -2.68 -11.66 7.18
CA SER A 147 -3.23 -12.03 5.88
C SER A 147 -2.50 -11.34 4.73
N ALA A 148 -2.21 -10.05 4.85
CA ALA A 148 -1.47 -9.28 3.85
C ALA A 148 -0.03 -9.81 3.69
N GLY A 149 0.63 -10.14 4.80
CA GLY A 149 1.96 -10.77 4.79
C GLY A 149 1.97 -12.11 4.04
N ASN A 150 0.99 -12.97 4.28
CA ASN A 150 0.87 -14.25 3.56
C ASN A 150 0.65 -14.05 2.05
N SER A 151 -0.22 -13.12 1.66
CA SER A 151 -0.42 -12.75 0.26
C SER A 151 0.83 -12.19 -0.40
N GLY A 152 1.61 -11.37 0.33
CA GLY A 152 2.89 -10.84 -0.13
C GLY A 152 3.96 -11.92 -0.32
N MET A 153 4.05 -12.89 0.58
CA MET A 153 4.93 -14.06 0.44
C MET A 153 4.56 -14.91 -0.78
N TYR A 154 3.26 -15.17 -0.98
CA TYR A 154 2.75 -15.88 -2.16
C TYR A 154 3.14 -15.15 -3.45
N ALA A 155 2.89 -13.84 -3.52
CA ALA A 155 3.23 -12.99 -4.67
C ALA A 155 4.73 -13.07 -5.00
N SER A 156 5.57 -12.84 -3.98
CA SER A 156 7.03 -12.83 -4.12
C SER A 156 7.59 -14.16 -4.60
N THR A 157 7.06 -15.26 -4.05
CA THR A 157 7.46 -16.62 -4.42
C THR A 157 7.14 -16.92 -5.90
N ARG A 158 5.95 -16.51 -6.37
CA ARG A 158 5.55 -16.70 -7.79
C ARG A 158 6.31 -15.79 -8.75
N MET A 159 6.60 -14.55 -8.36
CA MET A 159 7.44 -13.66 -9.16
C MET A 159 8.87 -14.20 -9.30
N LEU A 160 9.48 -14.70 -8.22
CA LEU A 160 10.82 -15.29 -8.29
C LEU A 160 10.84 -16.59 -9.11
N TYR A 161 9.79 -17.40 -9.01
CA TYR A 161 9.61 -18.61 -9.82
C TYR A 161 9.54 -18.28 -11.33
N THR A 162 8.68 -17.33 -11.72
CA THR A 162 8.53 -16.93 -13.12
C THR A 162 9.83 -16.35 -13.70
N LEU A 163 10.55 -15.53 -12.93
CA LEU A 163 11.89 -15.04 -13.30
C LEU A 163 12.89 -16.18 -13.51
N ALA A 164 12.83 -17.24 -12.72
CA ALA A 164 13.71 -18.40 -12.86
C ALA A 164 13.35 -19.28 -14.07
N CYS A 165 12.06 -19.38 -14.41
CA CYS A 165 11.59 -20.03 -15.64
C CYS A 165 12.05 -19.27 -16.89
N ASP A 166 12.02 -17.95 -16.86
CA ASP A 166 12.52 -17.06 -17.93
C ASP A 166 14.07 -17.06 -18.05
N GLY A 167 14.78 -17.75 -17.16
CA GLY A 167 16.26 -17.76 -17.14
C GLY A 167 16.90 -16.48 -16.58
N LYS A 168 16.10 -15.55 -16.02
CA LYS A 168 16.58 -14.30 -15.40
C LYS A 168 17.00 -14.48 -13.93
N ALA A 169 16.60 -15.58 -13.30
CA ALA A 169 17.01 -15.97 -11.95
C ALA A 169 17.58 -17.40 -11.95
N PRO A 170 18.35 -17.80 -10.92
CA PRO A 170 18.92 -19.14 -10.83
C PRO A 170 17.88 -20.24 -11.00
N ARG A 171 18.16 -21.22 -11.87
CA ARG A 171 17.28 -22.38 -12.16
C ARG A 171 16.89 -23.21 -10.93
N ILE A 172 17.57 -23.01 -9.80
CA ILE A 172 17.22 -23.64 -8.53
C ILE A 172 15.80 -23.22 -8.09
N PHE A 173 15.37 -22.00 -8.43
CA PHE A 173 14.07 -21.46 -8.06
C PHE A 173 12.92 -21.86 -9.01
N SER A 174 13.21 -22.44 -10.18
CA SER A 174 12.18 -22.93 -11.12
C SER A 174 11.68 -24.35 -10.82
N LYS A 175 12.13 -24.95 -9.71
CA LYS A 175 11.66 -26.28 -9.29
C LYS A 175 10.34 -26.18 -8.52
N LEU A 176 9.31 -26.83 -9.05
CA LEU A 176 8.01 -26.99 -8.38
C LEU A 176 7.96 -28.27 -7.54
N SER A 177 7.24 -28.20 -6.42
CA SER A 177 6.87 -29.38 -5.63
C SER A 177 5.68 -30.12 -6.28
N LYS A 178 5.39 -31.34 -5.81
CA LYS A 178 4.22 -32.14 -6.22
C LYS A 178 2.88 -31.40 -6.05
N GLY A 179 2.81 -30.45 -5.10
CA GLY A 179 1.65 -29.59 -4.89
C GLY A 179 1.66 -28.26 -5.66
N GLY A 180 2.53 -28.08 -6.66
CA GLY A 180 2.57 -26.87 -7.49
C GLY A 180 3.20 -25.63 -6.82
N VAL A 181 3.80 -25.79 -5.64
CA VAL A 181 4.45 -24.70 -4.87
C VAL A 181 5.97 -24.69 -5.15
N PRO A 182 6.57 -23.54 -5.52
CA PRO A 182 8.02 -23.42 -5.69
C PRO A 182 8.72 -23.28 -4.33
N ARG A 183 9.05 -24.42 -3.70
CA ARG A 183 9.59 -24.46 -2.33
C ARG A 183 10.91 -23.70 -2.18
N ASN A 184 11.81 -23.78 -3.16
CA ASN A 184 13.11 -23.11 -3.08
C ASN A 184 12.96 -21.58 -3.08
N ALA A 185 12.04 -21.06 -3.90
CA ALA A 185 11.71 -19.64 -3.91
C ALA A 185 11.02 -19.24 -2.59
N LEU A 186 10.11 -20.07 -2.08
CA LEU A 186 9.49 -19.85 -0.77
C LEU A 186 10.53 -19.72 0.34
N TYR A 187 11.44 -20.69 0.48
CA TYR A 187 12.49 -20.64 1.51
C TYR A 187 13.37 -19.39 1.39
N ALA A 188 13.77 -19.01 0.17
CA ALA A 188 14.56 -17.80 -0.03
C ALA A 188 13.79 -16.54 0.41
N THR A 189 12.52 -16.41 0.02
CA THR A 189 11.68 -15.26 0.43
C THR A 189 11.45 -15.25 1.94
N THR A 190 11.26 -16.40 2.58
CA THR A 190 11.11 -16.51 4.03
C THR A 190 12.38 -16.13 4.77
N VAL A 191 13.56 -16.54 4.28
CA VAL A 191 14.84 -16.15 4.87
C VAL A 191 15.03 -14.64 4.78
N ILE A 192 14.75 -14.03 3.62
CA ILE A 192 14.86 -12.57 3.46
C ILE A 192 13.86 -11.85 4.37
N ALA A 193 12.61 -12.30 4.44
CA ALA A 193 11.61 -11.74 5.34
C ALA A 193 12.01 -11.88 6.81
N GLY A 194 12.55 -13.03 7.20
CA GLY A 194 13.07 -13.28 8.54
C GLY A 194 14.26 -12.39 8.89
N LEU A 195 15.18 -12.16 7.96
CA LEU A 195 16.30 -11.21 8.14
C LEU A 195 15.79 -9.77 8.29
N CYS A 196 14.80 -9.36 7.50
CA CYS A 196 14.17 -8.05 7.65
C CYS A 196 13.49 -7.89 9.02
N PHE A 197 12.80 -8.94 9.49
CA PHE A 197 12.18 -8.98 10.81
C PHE A 197 13.23 -8.88 11.93
N LEU A 198 14.31 -9.65 11.85
CA LEU A 198 15.43 -9.56 12.79
C LEU A 198 16.07 -8.18 12.79
N SER A 199 16.19 -7.55 11.62
CA SER A 199 16.69 -6.18 11.52
C SER A 199 15.77 -5.15 12.19
N SER A 200 14.46 -5.41 12.26
CA SER A 200 13.53 -4.55 13.02
C SER A 200 13.62 -4.78 14.53
N MET A 201 14.01 -5.97 14.98
CA MET A 201 14.15 -6.29 16.40
C MET A 201 15.49 -5.83 16.98
N PHE A 202 16.58 -5.99 16.22
CA PHE A 202 17.95 -5.73 16.68
C PHE A 202 18.58 -4.47 16.06
N GLY A 203 17.99 -3.91 15.01
CA GLY A 203 18.52 -2.74 14.31
C GLY A 203 17.98 -1.42 14.85
N ASN A 204 18.75 -0.35 14.62
CA ASN A 204 18.30 1.02 14.86
C ASN A 204 17.09 1.33 13.96
N GLN A 205 16.13 2.14 14.42
CA GLN A 205 14.89 2.51 13.69
C GLN A 205 15.17 2.97 12.24
N THR A 206 16.36 3.51 12.01
CA THR A 206 16.92 3.85 10.69
C THR A 206 16.90 2.70 9.68
N VAL A 207 17.28 1.47 10.07
CA VAL A 207 17.35 0.34 9.13
C VAL A 207 15.95 -0.09 8.70
N TYR A 208 14.99 -0.07 9.63
CA TYR A 208 13.59 -0.33 9.34
C TYR A 208 13.02 0.70 8.35
N LEU A 209 13.24 1.99 8.60
CA LEU A 209 12.80 3.06 7.69
C LEU A 209 13.45 2.96 6.31
N TRP A 210 14.73 2.58 6.25
CA TRP A 210 15.43 2.35 4.98
C TRP A 210 14.84 1.18 4.19
N LEU A 211 14.54 0.06 4.86
CA LEU A 211 13.88 -1.10 4.24
C LEU A 211 12.47 -0.74 3.75
N LEU A 212 11.70 0.01 4.53
CA LEU A 212 10.38 0.49 4.14
C LEU A 212 10.43 1.37 2.88
N ASN A 213 11.30 2.38 2.88
CA ASN A 213 11.45 3.29 1.72
C ASN A 213 11.93 2.54 0.47
N THR A 214 12.88 1.63 0.62
CA THR A 214 13.37 0.80 -0.49
C THR A 214 12.25 -0.08 -1.04
N SER A 215 11.49 -0.74 -0.17
CA SER A 215 10.33 -1.56 -0.56
C SER A 215 9.29 -0.73 -1.32
N GLY A 216 8.93 0.45 -0.80
CA GLY A 216 7.98 1.35 -1.48
C GLY A 216 8.48 1.79 -2.85
N MET A 217 9.76 2.14 -2.98
CA MET A 217 10.38 2.52 -4.25
C MET A 217 10.31 1.39 -5.28
N THR A 218 10.60 0.15 -4.89
CA THR A 218 10.49 -1.00 -5.82
C THR A 218 9.06 -1.20 -6.33
N GLY A 219 8.06 -0.89 -5.51
CA GLY A 219 6.64 -0.91 -5.90
C GLY A 219 6.31 0.08 -7.00
N PHE A 220 6.70 1.35 -6.82
CA PHE A 220 6.46 2.38 -7.83
C PHE A 220 7.20 2.08 -9.15
N ILE A 221 8.41 1.51 -9.08
CA ILE A 221 9.13 1.05 -10.28
C ILE A 221 8.38 -0.09 -10.99
N ALA A 222 7.83 -1.05 -10.23
CA ALA A 222 7.02 -2.11 -10.81
C ALA A 222 5.78 -1.54 -11.51
N TRP A 223 5.10 -0.56 -10.90
CA TRP A 223 3.95 0.11 -11.50
C TRP A 223 4.30 0.93 -12.75
N LEU A 224 5.47 1.57 -12.80
CA LEU A 224 5.99 2.18 -14.03
C LEU A 224 6.14 1.14 -15.14
N GLY A 225 6.71 -0.02 -14.82
CA GLY A 225 6.84 -1.15 -15.75
C GLY A 225 5.49 -1.64 -16.27
N ILE A 226 4.49 -1.75 -15.38
CA ILE A 226 3.12 -2.15 -15.75
C ILE A 226 2.48 -1.09 -16.67
N ALA A 227 2.62 0.20 -16.35
CA ALA A 227 2.06 1.29 -17.16
C ALA A 227 2.66 1.31 -18.58
N ILE A 228 3.98 1.20 -18.70
CA ILE A 228 4.67 1.10 -19.99
C ILE A 228 4.23 -0.15 -20.75
N SER A 229 4.17 -1.30 -20.07
CA SER A 229 3.77 -2.57 -20.70
C SER A 229 2.34 -2.50 -21.23
N HIS A 230 1.41 -1.93 -20.46
CA HIS A 230 0.03 -1.74 -20.89
C HIS A 230 -0.08 -0.78 -22.09
N TYR A 231 0.68 0.32 -22.09
CA TYR A 231 0.73 1.26 -23.21
C TYR A 231 1.29 0.59 -24.49
N ARG A 232 2.41 -0.14 -24.37
CA ARG A 232 3.04 -0.85 -25.50
C ARG A 232 2.21 -2.02 -26.00
N PHE A 233 1.58 -2.78 -25.11
CA PHE A 233 0.69 -3.89 -25.46
C PHE A 233 -0.43 -3.41 -26.38
N ARG A 234 -1.12 -2.32 -26.02
CA ARG A 234 -2.23 -1.82 -26.83
C ARG A 234 -1.79 -1.31 -28.20
N ARG A 235 -0.63 -0.65 -28.29
CA ARG A 235 -0.05 -0.24 -29.59
C ARG A 235 0.33 -1.45 -30.43
N GLY A 236 0.98 -2.46 -29.84
CA GLY A 236 1.35 -3.69 -30.54
C GLY A 236 0.14 -4.48 -31.02
N TYR A 237 -0.91 -4.56 -30.21
CA TYR A 237 -2.14 -5.27 -30.52
C TYR A 237 -2.88 -4.66 -31.72
N VAL A 238 -2.98 -3.32 -31.77
CA VAL A 238 -3.56 -2.60 -32.92
C VAL A 238 -2.69 -2.72 -34.17
N LEU A 239 -1.36 -2.66 -34.02
CA LEU A 239 -0.43 -2.83 -35.15
C LEU A 239 -0.46 -4.24 -35.74
N GLN A 240 -0.83 -5.25 -34.95
CA GLN A 240 -1.03 -6.63 -35.41
C GLN A 240 -2.39 -6.83 -36.12
N GLY A 241 -3.21 -5.79 -36.25
CA GLY A 241 -4.50 -5.83 -36.93
C GLY A 241 -5.65 -6.41 -36.09
N ASN A 242 -5.44 -6.64 -34.79
CA ASN A 242 -6.48 -7.15 -33.91
C ASN A 242 -7.41 -6.02 -33.44
N ASP A 243 -8.71 -6.31 -33.36
CA ASP A 243 -9.68 -5.34 -32.86
C ASP A 243 -9.63 -5.29 -31.33
N LEU A 244 -9.47 -4.08 -30.79
CA LEU A 244 -9.59 -3.81 -29.35
C LEU A 244 -10.95 -4.27 -28.78
N ASN A 245 -11.92 -4.52 -29.67
CA ASN A 245 -13.20 -5.03 -29.29
C ASN A 245 -13.17 -6.43 -28.67
N ASP A 246 -12.19 -7.24 -29.06
CA ASP A 246 -12.05 -8.65 -28.67
C ASP A 246 -11.45 -8.81 -27.25
N LEU A 247 -10.99 -7.72 -26.64
CA LEU A 247 -10.41 -7.77 -25.30
C LEU A 247 -11.50 -7.93 -24.21
N PRO A 248 -11.37 -8.91 -23.30
CA PRO A 248 -12.36 -9.18 -22.24
C PRO A 248 -12.46 -8.04 -21.20
N TYR A 249 -11.46 -7.15 -21.15
CA TYR A 249 -11.49 -5.94 -20.35
C TYR A 249 -10.90 -4.77 -21.13
N ARG A 250 -11.65 -3.66 -21.19
CA ARG A 250 -11.19 -2.40 -21.76
C ARG A 250 -11.04 -1.36 -20.67
N SER A 251 -9.85 -0.79 -20.59
CA SER A 251 -9.63 0.40 -19.77
C SER A 251 -10.35 1.59 -20.39
N GLY A 252 -11.36 2.13 -19.69
CA GLY A 252 -12.18 3.25 -20.19
C GLY A 252 -11.42 4.58 -20.33
N PHE A 253 -10.30 4.74 -19.63
CA PHE A 253 -9.50 5.98 -19.64
C PHE A 253 -8.24 5.90 -20.51
N PHE A 254 -8.10 4.92 -21.41
CA PHE A 254 -6.95 4.87 -22.32
C PHE A 254 -7.05 5.98 -23.39
N PRO A 255 -5.97 6.73 -23.71
CA PRO A 255 -4.57 6.58 -23.25
C PRO A 255 -4.18 7.38 -22.01
N LEU A 256 -5.06 8.26 -21.52
CA LEU A 256 -4.75 9.20 -20.44
C LEU A 256 -4.43 8.50 -19.11
N GLY A 257 -5.15 7.43 -18.76
CA GLY A 257 -4.97 6.69 -17.50
C GLY A 257 -3.55 6.13 -17.33
N PRO A 258 -3.03 5.34 -18.29
CA PRO A 258 -1.66 4.83 -18.22
C PRO A 258 -0.59 5.92 -18.25
N ILE A 259 -0.79 7.00 -19.02
CA ILE A 259 0.15 8.13 -19.09
C ILE A 259 0.17 8.89 -17.76
N PHE A 260 -1.00 9.14 -17.18
CA PHE A 260 -1.12 9.79 -15.87
C PHE A 260 -0.45 8.95 -14.78
N ALA A 261 -0.73 7.64 -14.72
CA ALA A 261 -0.10 6.73 -13.76
C ALA A 261 1.43 6.70 -13.94
N PHE A 262 1.91 6.70 -15.19
CA PHE A 262 3.33 6.75 -15.50
C PHE A 262 3.98 8.05 -14.99
N VAL A 263 3.41 9.21 -15.34
CA VAL A 263 3.93 10.51 -14.91
C VAL A 263 3.90 10.64 -13.38
N LEU A 264 2.82 10.21 -12.73
CA LEU A 264 2.70 10.25 -11.28
C LEU A 264 3.76 9.37 -10.60
N CYS A 265 3.89 8.11 -11.01
CA CYS A 265 4.90 7.21 -10.43
C CYS A 265 6.32 7.71 -10.72
N LEU A 266 6.56 8.34 -11.87
CA LEU A 266 7.86 8.92 -12.21
C LEU A 266 8.19 10.10 -11.30
N ILE A 267 7.25 11.02 -11.09
CA ILE A 267 7.41 12.16 -10.17
C ILE A 267 7.68 11.66 -8.75
N ILE A 268 6.96 10.65 -8.27
CA ILE A 268 7.15 10.07 -6.94
C ILE A 268 8.54 9.44 -6.82
N THR A 269 8.95 8.64 -7.80
CA THR A 269 10.24 7.94 -7.80
C THR A 269 11.41 8.93 -7.84
N LEU A 270 11.30 10.00 -8.64
CA LEU A 270 12.33 11.05 -8.74
C LEU A 270 12.32 11.97 -7.51
N GLY A 271 11.14 12.32 -7.00
CA GLY A 271 10.96 13.19 -5.83
C GLY A 271 11.51 12.58 -4.55
N GLN A 272 11.42 11.25 -4.38
CA GLN A 272 11.97 10.54 -3.22
C GLN A 272 13.50 10.57 -3.14
N ASN A 273 14.21 10.78 -4.27
CA ASN A 273 15.68 10.82 -4.32
C ASN A 273 16.25 12.19 -4.71
N TYR A 274 15.43 13.26 -4.72
CA TYR A 274 15.88 14.61 -5.08
C TYR A 274 17.07 15.10 -4.22
N GLU A 275 17.12 14.74 -2.93
CA GLU A 275 18.26 15.06 -2.06
C GLU A 275 19.56 14.34 -2.45
N ALA A 276 19.48 13.16 -3.08
CA ALA A 276 20.65 12.45 -3.59
C ALA A 276 21.18 13.07 -4.89
N PHE A 277 20.30 13.74 -5.66
CA PHE A 277 20.68 14.45 -6.90
C PHE A 277 21.17 15.89 -6.66
N LEU A 278 20.77 16.53 -5.55
CA LEU A 278 21.28 17.85 -5.16
C LEU A 278 22.59 17.81 -4.38
N LYS A 279 23.02 16.64 -3.89
CA LYS A 279 24.37 16.49 -3.33
C LYS A 279 25.35 16.30 -4.47
N ASP A 280 26.29 17.25 -4.63
CA ASP A 280 27.33 17.29 -5.68
C ASP A 280 28.32 16.11 -5.68
N THR A 281 28.13 15.11 -4.81
CA THR A 281 28.96 13.91 -4.73
C THR A 281 28.09 12.65 -4.70
N ILE A 282 28.19 11.83 -5.75
CA ILE A 282 27.77 10.43 -5.70
C ILE A 282 28.75 9.71 -4.77
N ASP A 283 28.40 9.64 -3.48
CA ASP A 283 29.23 9.00 -2.48
C ASP A 283 29.08 7.48 -2.55
N TRP A 284 29.92 6.85 -3.37
CA TRP A 284 30.03 5.39 -3.47
C TRP A 284 30.39 4.72 -2.12
N ALA A 285 30.80 5.49 -1.11
CA ALA A 285 31.05 5.00 0.25
C ALA A 285 29.76 4.74 1.05
N ALA A 286 28.59 5.24 0.64
CA ALA A 286 27.31 4.98 1.32
C ALA A 286 26.92 3.48 1.35
N TRP A 287 27.45 2.68 0.42
CA TRP A 287 27.30 1.22 0.42
C TRP A 287 28.22 0.48 1.41
N ARG A 288 29.20 1.16 2.02
CA ARG A 288 30.24 0.55 2.89
C ARG A 288 30.33 1.12 4.30
N GLN A 289 29.46 2.05 4.70
CA GLN A 289 29.58 2.62 6.04
C GLN A 289 28.98 1.68 7.11
N PRO A 290 29.76 1.30 8.15
CA PRO A 290 29.21 0.67 9.33
C PRO A 290 28.25 1.62 10.05
N ILE A 291 27.25 1.03 10.70
CA ILE A 291 26.00 1.55 11.26
C ILE A 291 26.12 2.79 12.20
N SER A 292 27.31 3.35 12.45
CA SER A 292 27.55 4.35 13.49
C SER A 292 27.52 5.82 13.05
N ALA A 293 27.43 6.16 11.75
CA ALA A 293 27.61 7.56 11.30
C ALA A 293 26.33 8.35 10.93
N PHE A 294 25.14 7.74 10.91
CA PHE A 294 23.87 8.47 10.65
C PHE A 294 23.26 9.09 11.93
N ARG A 295 24.10 9.73 12.76
CA ARG A 295 23.64 10.63 13.83
C ARG A 295 23.83 12.07 13.37
N CYS A 296 22.74 12.83 13.43
CA CYS A 296 22.60 14.27 13.15
C CYS A 296 22.26 14.64 11.70
N SER A 297 20.96 14.59 11.37
CA SER A 297 20.17 15.78 11.01
C SER A 297 18.72 15.37 10.66
N TRP A 298 17.93 15.07 11.70
CA TRP A 298 16.47 15.24 11.77
C TRP A 298 16.16 15.52 13.24
#